data_AF-A0A554GNG0-F1
#
_entry.id   AF-A0A554GNG0-F1
#
_cell.length_a   1.000
_cell.length_b   1.000
_cell.length_c   1.000
_cell.angle_alpha   90.00
_cell.angle_beta   90.00
_cell.angle_gamma   90.00
#
_symmetry.space_group_name_H-M   'P 1'
#
loop_
_entity.id
_entity.type
_entity.pdbx_description
1 polymer ?
#
loop_
_entity_poly.entity_id
_entity_poly.type
_entity_poly.pdbx_seq_one_letter_code
_entity_poly.pdbx_strand_id
1 'polypeptide(L)'
;MSADRDIDGWLAERGVTLMDARARARGVLEEAGLTRPGKARMSEPKLLRAAELLTERFFQVCADPACLQVATASGREPLRVEPRSHCARCGGSANRRAEVAFLEMCLQRGVHRVVVVGGSPAVREELEAKLGADISLRMVDGTERRTSDRAKSDLEWADLVLVWGATELHHKVSGHYTHGPPAHHHKVVHVVRRGVAALLDEAMIHLQRTR
;
A
#
# COMPACT_ATOMS: atom_id res chain seq x y z
N MET A 1 -39.16 -10.77 -6.26
CA MET A 1 -39.34 -9.31 -6.44
C MET A 1 -38.12 -8.79 -7.18
N SER A 2 -38.25 -8.32 -8.43
CA SER A 2 -37.15 -7.66 -9.14
C SER A 2 -37.01 -6.25 -8.58
N ALA A 3 -36.10 -6.05 -7.62
CA ALA A 3 -35.81 -4.73 -7.11
C ALA A 3 -34.83 -4.06 -8.07
N ASP A 4 -35.33 -3.51 -9.18
CA ASP A 4 -34.53 -2.65 -10.05
C ASP A 4 -33.90 -1.54 -9.21
N ARG A 5 -32.58 -1.33 -9.26
CA ARG A 5 -31.90 -0.34 -8.43
C ARG A 5 -31.63 0.94 -9.22
N ASP A 6 -31.57 2.06 -8.53
CA ASP A 6 -31.13 3.32 -9.12
C ASP A 6 -29.64 3.22 -9.49
N ILE A 7 -29.32 3.55 -10.75
CA ILE A 7 -27.97 3.40 -11.32
C ILE A 7 -27.00 4.38 -10.66
N ASP A 8 -27.43 5.61 -10.41
CA ASP A 8 -26.56 6.65 -9.85
C ASP A 8 -26.24 6.37 -8.38
N GLY A 9 -27.23 5.91 -7.61
CA GLY A 9 -27.03 5.40 -6.25
C GLY A 9 -26.10 4.19 -6.21
N TRP A 10 -26.27 3.24 -7.14
CA TRP A 10 -25.39 2.07 -7.24
C TRP A 10 -23.94 2.44 -7.63
N LEU A 11 -23.74 3.44 -8.48
CA LEU A 11 -22.42 4.01 -8.80
C LEU A 11 -21.82 4.75 -7.60
N ALA A 12 -22.64 5.50 -6.85
CA ALA A 12 -22.20 6.23 -5.66
C ALA A 12 -21.72 5.28 -4.55
N GLU A 13 -22.38 4.12 -4.35
CA GLU A 13 -21.92 3.07 -3.43
C GLU A 13 -20.54 2.51 -3.77
N ARG A 14 -20.07 2.71 -5.01
CA ARG A 14 -18.74 2.34 -5.49
C ARG A 14 -17.76 3.52 -5.51
N GLY A 15 -18.15 4.65 -4.92
CA GLY A 15 -17.37 5.87 -4.88
C GLY A 15 -17.37 6.66 -6.20
N VAL A 16 -18.18 6.29 -7.19
CA VAL A 16 -18.29 7.00 -8.48
C VAL A 16 -19.29 8.15 -8.34
N THR A 17 -18.92 9.13 -7.51
CA THR A 17 -19.79 10.25 -7.12
C THR A 17 -19.55 11.50 -7.97
N LEU A 18 -18.29 11.72 -8.39
CA LEU A 18 -17.86 12.83 -9.24
C LEU A 18 -18.57 12.82 -10.60
N MET A 19 -18.92 14.01 -11.09
CA MET A 19 -19.78 14.12 -12.28
C MET A 19 -19.16 13.53 -13.53
N ASP A 20 -17.91 13.87 -13.82
CA ASP A 20 -17.18 13.32 -14.96
C ASP A 20 -16.99 11.80 -14.85
N ALA A 21 -16.70 11.30 -13.64
CA ALA A 21 -16.54 9.87 -13.40
C ALA A 21 -17.86 9.12 -13.62
N ARG A 22 -18.98 9.68 -13.17
CA ARG A 22 -20.31 9.11 -13.37
C ARG A 22 -20.71 9.11 -14.83
N ALA A 23 -20.47 10.22 -15.55
CA ALA A 23 -20.75 10.31 -16.98
C ALA A 23 -19.96 9.26 -17.77
N ARG A 24 -18.66 9.11 -17.48
CA ARG A 24 -17.81 8.08 -18.12
C ARG A 24 -18.26 6.66 -17.79
N ALA A 25 -18.56 6.37 -16.52
CA ALA A 25 -19.05 5.06 -16.12
C ALA A 25 -20.38 4.73 -16.82
N ARG A 26 -21.33 5.68 -16.86
CA ARG A 26 -22.59 5.51 -17.60
C ARG A 26 -22.38 5.29 -19.08
N GLY A 27 -21.49 6.06 -19.72
CA GLY A 27 -21.17 5.90 -21.14
C GLY A 27 -20.75 4.47 -21.48
N VAL A 28 -19.85 3.88 -20.68
CA VAL A 28 -19.43 2.48 -20.85
C VAL A 28 -20.58 1.49 -20.67
N LEU A 29 -21.48 1.72 -19.70
CA LEU A 29 -22.66 0.86 -19.51
C LEU A 29 -23.68 0.97 -20.65
N GLU A 30 -23.80 2.15 -21.26
CA GLU A 30 -24.67 2.42 -22.40
C GLU A 30 -24.11 1.80 -23.68
N GLU A 31 -22.82 1.95 -23.95
CA GLU A 31 -22.10 1.32 -25.06
C GLU A 31 -22.22 -0.21 -25.03
N ALA A 32 -22.17 -0.80 -23.83
CA ALA A 32 -22.34 -2.24 -23.63
C ALA A 32 -23.81 -2.73 -23.65
N GLY A 33 -24.78 -1.83 -23.88
CA GLY A 33 -26.22 -2.17 -23.92
C GLY A 33 -26.81 -2.60 -22.56
N LEU A 34 -26.10 -2.34 -21.45
CA LEU A 34 -26.58 -2.67 -20.10
C LEU A 34 -27.66 -1.65 -19.68
N THR A 35 -27.50 -0.39 -20.07
CA THR A 35 -28.51 0.67 -19.91
C THR A 35 -28.69 1.48 -21.20
N ARG A 36 -29.51 2.54 -21.16
CA ARG A 36 -29.70 3.49 -22.26
C ARG A 36 -29.68 4.93 -21.72
N PRO A 37 -29.41 5.94 -22.56
CA PRO A 37 -29.48 7.33 -22.16
C PRO A 37 -30.81 7.66 -21.46
N GLY A 38 -30.72 8.36 -20.32
CA GLY A 38 -31.87 8.76 -19.51
C GLY A 38 -32.52 7.63 -18.68
N LYS A 39 -32.10 6.36 -18.83
CA LYS A 39 -32.60 5.30 -17.95
C LYS A 39 -31.98 5.44 -16.55
N ALA A 40 -32.85 5.50 -15.54
CA ALA A 40 -32.45 5.68 -14.14
C ALA A 40 -32.23 4.36 -13.39
N ARG A 41 -32.93 3.28 -13.77
CA ARG A 41 -32.90 2.01 -13.03
C ARG A 41 -32.36 0.82 -13.82
N MET A 42 -31.77 -0.13 -13.11
CA MET A 42 -31.20 -1.36 -13.68
C MET A 42 -31.52 -2.57 -12.80
N SER A 43 -31.87 -3.69 -13.42
CA SER A 43 -32.14 -4.96 -12.74
C SER A 43 -30.86 -5.57 -12.14
N GLU A 44 -30.97 -6.32 -11.04
CA GLU A 44 -29.83 -6.93 -10.34
C GLU A 44 -28.88 -7.75 -11.25
N PRO A 45 -29.35 -8.62 -12.16
CA PRO A 45 -28.44 -9.38 -13.04
C PRO A 45 -27.59 -8.49 -13.97
N LYS A 46 -28.13 -7.32 -14.35
CA LYS A 46 -27.40 -6.34 -15.15
C LYS A 46 -26.39 -5.57 -14.30
N LEU A 47 -26.67 -5.35 -13.02
CA LEU A 47 -25.74 -4.68 -12.10
C LEU A 47 -24.49 -5.54 -11.83
N LEU A 48 -24.64 -6.87 -11.76
CA LEU A 48 -23.50 -7.78 -11.67
C LEU A 48 -22.59 -7.65 -12.90
N ARG A 49 -23.18 -7.75 -14.10
CA ARG A 49 -22.44 -7.55 -15.36
C ARG A 49 -21.84 -6.15 -15.49
N ALA A 50 -22.54 -5.14 -14.99
CA ALA A 50 -22.04 -3.77 -14.96
C ALA A 50 -20.83 -3.63 -14.03
N ALA A 51 -20.83 -4.30 -12.88
CA ALA A 51 -19.69 -4.28 -11.96
C ALA A 51 -18.44 -4.89 -12.62
N GLU A 52 -18.59 -6.06 -13.24
CA GLU A 52 -17.51 -6.75 -13.97
C GLU A 52 -16.93 -5.86 -15.06
N LEU A 53 -17.80 -5.33 -15.94
CA LEU A 53 -17.39 -4.45 -17.03
C LEU A 53 -16.65 -3.20 -16.54
N LEU A 54 -17.14 -2.55 -15.48
CA LEU A 54 -16.47 -1.37 -14.93
C LEU A 54 -15.12 -1.72 -14.29
N THR A 55 -15.01 -2.88 -13.61
CA THR A 55 -13.74 -3.35 -13.05
C THR A 55 -12.72 -3.72 -14.13
N GLU A 56 -13.16 -4.29 -15.25
CA GLU A 56 -12.31 -4.59 -16.40
C GLU A 56 -11.83 -3.30 -17.08
N ARG A 57 -12.75 -2.35 -17.30
CA ARG A 57 -12.44 -1.12 -18.03
C ARG A 57 -11.63 -0.12 -17.21
N PHE A 58 -11.97 0.04 -15.93
CA PHE A 58 -11.47 1.13 -15.11
C PHE A 58 -10.60 0.65 -13.94
N PHE A 59 -9.59 1.47 -13.63
CA PHE A 59 -8.89 1.44 -12.36
C PHE A 59 -9.47 2.53 -11.45
N GLN A 60 -10.20 2.12 -10.40
CA GLN A 60 -10.75 3.06 -9.41
C GLN A 60 -9.65 3.67 -8.54
N VAL A 61 -9.54 5.00 -8.54
CA VAL A 61 -8.36 5.69 -7.96
C VAL A 61 -8.72 6.98 -7.21
N CYS A 62 -8.09 7.19 -6.05
CA CYS A 62 -8.22 8.43 -5.26
C CYS A 62 -7.25 9.53 -5.73
N ALA A 63 -7.35 10.74 -5.16
CA ALA A 63 -6.61 11.96 -5.55
C ALA A 63 -5.09 11.90 -5.41
N ASP A 64 -4.59 10.87 -4.75
CA ASP A 64 -3.17 10.76 -4.48
C ASP A 64 -2.37 10.53 -5.78
N PRO A 65 -1.35 11.37 -6.08
CA PRO A 65 -0.56 11.25 -7.30
C PRO A 65 0.11 9.88 -7.46
N ALA A 66 0.55 9.24 -6.37
CA ALA A 66 1.16 7.92 -6.45
C ALA A 66 0.12 6.87 -6.88
N CYS A 67 -1.10 6.95 -6.34
CA CYS A 67 -2.19 6.09 -6.78
C CYS A 67 -2.54 6.31 -8.25
N LEU A 68 -2.59 7.57 -8.70
CA LEU A 68 -2.88 7.90 -10.10
C LEU A 68 -1.81 7.36 -11.05
N GLN A 69 -0.53 7.47 -10.69
CA GLN A 69 0.58 6.95 -11.50
C GLN A 69 0.43 5.45 -11.77
N VAL A 70 0.09 4.66 -10.75
CA VAL A 70 -0.15 3.22 -10.93
C VAL A 70 -1.43 2.92 -11.69
N ALA A 71 -2.50 3.68 -11.48
CA ALA A 71 -3.71 3.53 -12.28
C ALA A 71 -3.40 3.74 -13.77
N THR A 72 -2.61 4.75 -14.12
CA THR A 72 -2.18 5.01 -15.51
C THR A 72 -1.28 3.89 -16.07
N ALA A 73 -0.41 3.31 -15.25
CA ALA A 73 0.45 2.20 -15.66
C ALA A 73 -0.26 0.82 -15.69
N SER A 74 -1.50 0.74 -15.19
CA SER A 74 -2.20 -0.54 -15.01
C SER A 74 -2.76 -1.15 -16.30
N GLY A 75 -2.76 -0.42 -17.42
CA GLY A 75 -3.43 -0.82 -18.66
C GLY A 75 -4.96 -0.62 -18.67
N ARG A 76 -5.55 -0.23 -17.53
CA ARG A 76 -6.96 0.19 -17.42
C ARG A 76 -7.08 1.71 -17.36
N GLU A 77 -8.25 2.23 -17.71
CA GLU A 77 -8.49 3.67 -17.63
C GLU A 77 -8.64 4.15 -16.17
N PRO A 78 -7.93 5.21 -15.73
CA PRO A 78 -8.16 5.77 -14.41
C PRO A 78 -9.59 6.33 -14.27
N LEU A 79 -10.29 5.91 -13.22
CA LEU A 79 -11.60 6.43 -12.82
C LEU A 79 -11.53 6.99 -11.40
N ARG A 80 -11.76 8.30 -11.29
CA ARG A 80 -11.72 9.04 -10.04
C ARG A 80 -12.84 8.58 -9.10
N VAL A 81 -12.50 8.28 -7.84
CA VAL A 81 -13.50 7.89 -6.82
C VAL A 81 -13.40 8.71 -5.54
N GLU A 82 -14.55 8.95 -4.92
CA GLU A 82 -14.72 9.58 -3.61
C GLU A 82 -15.87 8.91 -2.81
N PRO A 83 -15.68 8.65 -1.50
CA PRO A 83 -14.49 8.92 -0.69
C PRO A 83 -13.27 8.05 -1.07
N ARG A 84 -12.08 8.46 -0.63
CA ARG A 84 -10.81 7.80 -0.98
C ARG A 84 -10.73 6.32 -0.57
N SER A 85 -11.61 5.85 0.32
CA SER A 85 -11.74 4.45 0.72
C SER A 85 -12.09 3.52 -0.44
N HIS A 86 -12.70 4.02 -1.51
CA HIS A 86 -12.99 3.26 -2.73
C HIS A 86 -11.78 3.09 -3.67
N CYS A 87 -10.60 3.63 -3.32
CA CYS A 87 -9.41 3.46 -4.14
C CYS A 87 -8.98 1.99 -4.17
N ALA A 88 -8.92 1.39 -5.37
CA ALA A 88 -8.51 0.00 -5.53
C ALA A 88 -7.06 -0.27 -5.11
N ARG A 89 -6.19 0.76 -5.10
CA ARG A 89 -4.80 0.63 -4.68
C ARG A 89 -4.62 0.73 -3.17
N CYS A 90 -5.08 1.84 -2.57
CA CYS A 90 -4.76 2.16 -1.18
C CYS A 90 -5.90 1.95 -0.20
N GLY A 91 -7.13 1.70 -0.66
CA GLY A 91 -8.31 1.63 0.21
C GLY A 91 -8.49 2.87 1.10
N GLY A 92 -7.94 4.02 0.67
CA GLY A 92 -7.95 5.24 1.47
C GLY A 92 -7.00 5.25 2.67
N SER A 93 -6.02 4.36 2.76
CA SER A 93 -5.03 4.33 3.85
C SER A 93 -3.63 4.72 3.37
N ALA A 94 -2.97 5.62 4.11
CA ALA A 94 -1.59 5.98 3.85
C ALA A 94 -0.64 4.80 4.13
N ASN A 95 -0.89 4.04 5.20
CA ASN A 95 -0.14 2.82 5.51
C ASN A 95 -0.27 1.82 4.38
N ARG A 96 -1.51 1.53 3.92
CA ARG A 96 -1.72 0.57 2.82
C ARG A 96 -1.03 0.99 1.53
N ARG A 97 -1.03 2.29 1.22
CA ARG A 97 -0.31 2.81 0.06
C ARG A 97 1.20 2.58 0.20
N ALA A 98 1.77 2.88 1.35
CA ALA A 98 3.20 2.70 1.62
C ALA A 98 3.60 1.22 1.64
N GLU A 99 2.76 0.34 2.18
CA GLU A 99 2.93 -1.12 2.15
C GLU A 99 3.05 -1.64 0.72
N VAL A 100 2.06 -1.36 -0.12
CA VAL A 100 2.04 -1.84 -1.52
C VAL A 100 3.24 -1.29 -2.29
N ALA A 101 3.53 0.01 -2.16
CA ALA A 101 4.66 0.63 -2.85
C ALA A 101 6.01 0.07 -2.37
N PHE A 102 6.15 -0.22 -1.07
CA PHE A 102 7.35 -0.80 -0.51
C PHE A 102 7.58 -2.23 -1.02
N LEU A 103 6.54 -3.07 -1.03
CA LEU A 103 6.63 -4.44 -1.56
C LEU A 103 6.99 -4.46 -3.06
N GLU A 104 6.37 -3.59 -3.85
CA GLU A 104 6.71 -3.41 -5.27
C GLU A 104 8.19 -3.03 -5.45
N MET A 105 8.69 -2.09 -4.64
CA MET A 105 10.10 -1.67 -4.68
C MET A 105 11.05 -2.80 -4.24
N CYS A 106 10.70 -3.52 -3.18
CA CYS A 106 11.47 -4.65 -2.69
C CYS A 106 11.62 -5.73 -3.78
N LEU A 107 10.52 -6.09 -4.45
CA LEU A 107 10.53 -7.02 -5.56
C LEU A 107 11.43 -6.53 -6.71
N GLN A 108 11.30 -5.26 -7.11
CA GLN A 108 12.11 -4.66 -8.18
C GLN A 108 13.61 -4.60 -7.84
N ARG A 109 13.95 -4.51 -6.56
CA ARG A 109 15.34 -4.39 -6.07
C ARG A 109 15.92 -5.71 -5.55
N GLY A 110 15.17 -6.80 -5.59
CA GLY A 110 15.59 -8.10 -5.05
C GLY A 110 15.80 -8.10 -3.53
N VAL A 111 15.08 -7.24 -2.80
CA VAL A 111 15.09 -7.19 -1.33
C VAL A 111 14.06 -8.19 -0.81
N HIS A 112 14.51 -9.25 -0.17
CA HIS A 112 13.64 -10.33 0.32
C HIS A 112 13.66 -10.47 1.84
N ARG A 113 14.71 -9.97 2.50
CA ARG A 113 14.93 -10.11 3.94
C ARG A 113 15.07 -8.74 4.58
N VAL A 114 14.09 -8.37 5.39
CA VAL A 114 14.04 -7.07 6.07
C VAL A 114 14.09 -7.28 7.57
N VAL A 115 14.96 -6.52 8.24
CA VAL A 115 14.98 -6.42 9.71
C VAL A 115 14.43 -5.06 10.10
N VAL A 116 13.50 -5.03 11.06
CA VAL A 116 13.04 -3.78 11.66
C VAL A 116 13.38 -3.81 13.15
N VAL A 117 14.09 -2.78 13.61
CA VAL A 117 14.55 -2.65 15.00
C VAL A 117 13.75 -1.55 15.69
N GLY A 118 13.00 -1.91 16.74
CA GLY A 118 12.05 -1.05 17.41
C GLY A 118 10.61 -1.35 16.99
N GLY A 119 9.72 -0.37 17.19
CA GLY A 119 8.28 -0.51 17.04
C GLY A 119 7.62 -1.03 18.31
N SER A 120 6.43 -0.50 18.64
CA SER A 120 5.61 -1.07 19.72
C SER A 120 5.13 -2.47 19.33
N PRO A 121 4.76 -3.34 20.29
CA PRO A 121 4.26 -4.69 20.00
C PRO A 121 3.16 -4.73 18.93
N ALA A 122 2.14 -3.88 19.07
CA ALA A 122 1.02 -3.82 18.11
C ALA A 122 1.46 -3.44 16.68
N VAL A 123 2.45 -2.55 16.54
CA VAL A 123 2.97 -2.17 15.23
C VAL A 123 3.83 -3.27 14.62
N ARG A 124 4.53 -4.06 15.44
CA ARG A 124 5.28 -5.22 14.97
C ARG A 124 4.36 -6.29 14.40
N GLU A 125 3.29 -6.61 15.14
CA GLU A 125 2.23 -7.52 14.66
C GLU A 125 1.58 -7.01 13.38
N GLU A 126 1.29 -5.70 13.29
CA GLU A 126 0.72 -5.09 12.08
C GLU A 126 1.64 -5.24 10.87
N LEU A 127 2.95 -4.98 11.03
CA LEU A 127 3.93 -5.11 9.94
C LEU A 127 4.10 -6.56 9.50
N GLU A 128 4.20 -7.50 10.45
CA GLU A 128 4.31 -8.93 10.16
C GLU A 128 3.07 -9.43 9.41
N ALA A 129 1.87 -9.07 9.87
CA ALA A 129 0.62 -9.49 9.22
C ALA A 129 0.49 -8.95 7.79
N LYS A 130 1.05 -7.78 7.50
CA LYS A 130 0.87 -7.10 6.21
C LYS A 130 1.99 -7.33 5.21
N LEU A 131 3.21 -7.58 5.67
CA LEU A 131 4.40 -7.71 4.83
C LEU A 131 4.99 -9.12 4.85
N GLY A 132 4.73 -9.90 5.91
CA GLY A 132 5.38 -11.20 6.14
C GLY A 132 5.03 -12.28 5.12
N ALA A 133 3.97 -12.11 4.35
CA ALA A 133 3.62 -13.02 3.25
C ALA A 133 4.51 -12.83 2.01
N ASP A 134 5.00 -11.60 1.78
CA ASP A 134 5.71 -11.21 0.57
C ASP A 134 7.23 -11.07 0.80
N ILE A 135 7.64 -10.74 2.03
CA ILE A 135 9.03 -10.61 2.44
C ILE A 135 9.30 -11.33 3.77
N SER A 136 10.50 -11.87 3.92
CA SER A 136 10.94 -12.40 5.21
C SER A 136 11.25 -11.24 6.15
N LEU A 137 10.50 -11.15 7.25
CA LEU A 137 10.61 -10.08 8.21
C LEU A 137 11.18 -10.58 9.54
N ARG A 138 12.10 -9.82 10.13
CA ARG A 138 12.52 -9.98 11.52
C ARG A 138 12.24 -8.70 12.30
N MET A 139 11.34 -8.81 13.27
CA MET A 139 11.05 -7.71 14.20
C MET A 139 11.91 -7.85 15.45
N VAL A 140 12.75 -6.85 15.71
CA VAL A 140 13.63 -6.81 16.87
C VAL A 140 13.08 -5.82 17.88
N ASP A 141 12.79 -6.31 19.08
CA ASP A 141 12.38 -5.47 20.20
C ASP A 141 13.49 -4.47 20.57
N GLY A 142 13.17 -3.18 20.55
CA GLY A 142 14.09 -2.11 20.90
C GLY A 142 14.30 -1.93 22.41
N THR A 143 13.47 -2.57 23.25
CA THR A 143 13.51 -2.50 24.72
C THR A 143 14.27 -3.65 25.36
N GLU A 144 14.39 -4.79 24.67
CA GLU A 144 15.08 -5.96 25.17
C GLU A 144 16.61 -5.87 24.98
N ARG A 145 17.34 -6.58 25.85
CA ARG A 145 18.80 -6.66 25.76
C ARG A 145 19.21 -7.47 24.52
N ARG A 146 19.53 -6.78 23.43
CA ARG A 146 20.19 -7.38 22.26
C ARG A 146 21.70 -7.42 22.47
N THR A 147 22.33 -8.56 22.16
CA THR A 147 23.79 -8.68 22.14
C THR A 147 24.35 -8.20 20.80
N SER A 148 25.62 -7.82 20.77
CA SER A 148 26.35 -7.47 19.53
C SER A 148 26.30 -8.59 18.50
N ASP A 149 26.44 -9.84 18.94
CA ASP A 149 26.49 -11.00 18.05
C ASP A 149 25.15 -11.26 17.37
N ARG A 150 24.04 -11.07 18.10
CA ARG A 150 22.69 -11.17 17.52
C ARG A 150 22.46 -10.06 16.49
N ALA A 151 22.83 -8.83 16.80
CA ALA A 151 22.71 -7.71 15.85
C ALA A 151 23.59 -7.93 14.60
N LYS A 152 24.79 -8.50 14.76
CA LYS A 152 25.65 -8.89 13.64
C LYS A 152 24.99 -9.95 12.76
N SER A 153 24.41 -10.99 13.36
CA SER A 153 23.68 -12.02 12.63
C SER A 153 22.48 -11.45 11.85
N ASP A 154 21.78 -10.48 12.42
CA ASP A 154 20.68 -9.79 11.73
C ASP A 154 21.21 -8.95 10.55
N LEU A 155 22.31 -8.22 10.74
CA LEU A 155 22.98 -7.47 9.67
C LEU A 155 23.49 -8.38 8.55
N GLU A 156 24.01 -9.57 8.86
CA GLU A 156 24.46 -10.53 7.85
C GLU A 156 23.28 -11.13 7.08
N TRP A 157 22.17 -11.42 7.76
CA TRP A 157 20.98 -12.02 7.16
C TRP A 157 20.17 -11.05 6.31
N ALA A 158 20.08 -9.78 6.68
CA ALA A 158 19.17 -8.84 6.02
C ALA A 158 19.70 -8.30 4.69
N ASP A 159 18.80 -8.05 3.75
CA ASP A 159 19.05 -7.23 2.57
C ASP A 159 18.82 -5.74 2.89
N LEU A 160 17.95 -5.45 3.87
CA LEU A 160 17.64 -4.11 4.37
C LEU A 160 17.37 -4.12 5.88
N VAL A 161 17.91 -3.13 6.61
CA VAL A 161 17.69 -2.96 8.05
C VAL A 161 17.12 -1.58 8.33
N LEU A 162 15.96 -1.53 8.99
CA LEU A 162 15.28 -0.29 9.39
C LEU A 162 15.40 -0.11 10.90
N VAL A 163 16.17 0.87 11.34
CA VAL A 163 16.35 1.21 12.77
C VAL A 163 15.37 2.32 13.13
N TRP A 164 14.30 1.97 13.83
CA TRP A 164 13.17 2.86 14.07
C TRP A 164 13.27 3.66 15.37
N GLY A 165 14.11 4.69 15.37
CA GLY A 165 14.39 5.54 16.53
C GLY A 165 13.21 6.39 17.03
N ALA A 166 12.10 6.45 16.27
CA ALA A 166 10.90 7.20 16.66
C ALA A 166 10.00 6.47 17.69
N THR A 167 10.37 5.24 18.03
CA THR A 167 9.63 4.29 18.87
C THR A 167 10.49 3.83 20.06
N GLU A 168 10.00 2.88 20.86
CA GLU A 168 10.74 2.34 22.01
C GLU A 168 12.05 1.67 21.55
N LEU A 169 13.16 2.41 21.61
CA LEU A 169 14.47 1.93 21.18
C LEU A 169 15.55 2.42 22.13
N HIS A 170 16.12 1.48 22.89
CA HIS A 170 17.23 1.77 23.78
C HIS A 170 18.49 2.08 22.95
N HIS A 171 19.19 3.17 23.30
CA HIS A 171 20.39 3.65 22.58
C HIS A 171 21.49 2.58 22.43
N LYS A 172 21.58 1.62 23.35
CA LYS A 172 22.49 0.47 23.25
C LYS A 172 22.11 -0.50 22.11
N VAL A 173 20.81 -0.75 21.93
CA VAL A 173 20.32 -1.66 20.89
C VAL A 173 20.50 -1.02 19.52
N SER A 174 20.09 0.24 19.34
CA SER A 174 20.30 0.97 18.09
C SER A 174 21.79 1.06 17.73
N GLY A 175 22.64 1.30 18.73
CA GLY A 175 24.09 1.39 18.56
C GLY A 175 24.72 0.14 17.93
N HIS A 176 24.20 -1.06 18.22
CA HIS A 176 24.71 -2.30 17.63
C HIS A 176 24.43 -2.41 16.11
N TYR A 177 23.39 -1.75 15.61
CA TYR A 177 23.07 -1.73 14.18
C TYR A 177 23.73 -0.55 13.47
N THR A 178 23.74 0.63 14.09
CA THR A 178 24.25 1.86 13.46
C THR A 178 25.79 1.98 13.50
N HIS A 179 26.44 1.40 14.52
CA HIS A 179 27.91 1.35 14.64
C HIS A 179 28.46 -0.04 14.30
N GLY A 180 27.67 -0.88 13.63
CA GLY A 180 28.12 -2.18 13.13
C GLY A 180 29.24 -2.06 12.08
N PRO A 181 29.73 -3.19 11.54
CA PRO A 181 30.79 -3.18 10.52
C PRO A 181 30.45 -2.25 9.35
N PRO A 182 31.39 -1.39 8.89
CA PRO A 182 31.13 -0.43 7.80
C PRO A 182 30.59 -1.07 6.52
N ALA A 183 30.92 -2.34 6.28
CA ALA A 183 30.43 -3.13 5.16
C ALA A 183 28.89 -3.22 5.10
N HIS A 184 28.17 -3.02 6.20
CA HIS A 184 26.70 -3.12 6.24
C HIS A 184 25.99 -1.76 6.29
N HIS A 185 26.71 -0.64 6.42
CA HIS A 185 26.09 0.69 6.57
C HIS A 185 25.23 1.08 5.35
N HIS A 186 25.60 0.60 4.16
CA HIS A 186 24.87 0.88 2.92
C HIS A 186 23.44 0.30 2.89
N LYS A 187 23.08 -0.60 3.80
CA LYS A 187 21.74 -1.21 3.89
C LYS A 187 21.03 -0.93 5.22
N VAL A 188 21.58 -0.06 6.06
CA VAL A 188 21.01 0.33 7.34
C VAL A 188 20.39 1.73 7.22
N VAL A 189 19.11 1.85 7.53
CA VAL A 189 18.34 3.09 7.46
C VAL A 189 17.89 3.49 8.86
N HIS A 190 18.26 4.70 9.28
CA HIS A 190 17.78 5.25 10.54
C HIS A 190 16.49 6.04 10.32
N VAL A 191 15.38 5.54 10.87
CA VAL A 191 14.04 6.12 10.71
C VAL A 191 13.66 6.88 11.97
N VAL A 192 13.60 8.21 11.84
CA VAL A 192 13.29 9.14 12.94
C VAL A 192 11.82 9.53 13.03
N ARG A 193 11.03 9.22 11.99
CA ARG A 193 9.60 9.56 11.91
C ARG A 193 8.72 8.43 12.45
N ARG A 194 7.61 8.78 13.12
CA ARG A 194 6.62 7.82 13.64
C ARG A 194 5.65 7.38 12.54
N GLY A 195 5.07 6.19 12.72
CA GLY A 195 4.04 5.62 11.84
C GLY A 195 4.58 4.72 10.72
N VAL A 196 3.84 3.65 10.41
CA VAL A 196 4.21 2.64 9.39
C VAL A 196 4.47 3.28 8.03
N ALA A 197 3.62 4.18 7.56
CA ALA A 197 3.84 4.86 6.29
C ALA A 197 5.21 5.58 6.24
N ALA A 198 5.58 6.29 7.31
CA ALA A 198 6.85 7.00 7.35
C ALA A 198 8.06 6.06 7.38
N LEU A 199 7.96 4.93 8.10
CA LEU A 199 8.99 3.88 8.10
C LEU A 199 9.25 3.35 6.68
N LEU A 200 8.18 2.99 5.98
CA LEU A 200 8.27 2.42 4.63
C LEU A 200 8.69 3.47 3.60
N ASP A 201 8.27 4.73 3.75
CA ASP A 201 8.71 5.84 2.89
C ASP A 201 10.22 6.07 2.99
N GLU A 202 10.79 6.10 4.20
CA GLU A 202 12.26 6.22 4.37
C GLU A 202 13.01 5.03 3.75
N ALA A 203 12.46 3.82 3.90
CA ALA A 203 13.01 2.62 3.30
C ALA A 203 13.04 2.73 1.76
N MET A 204 11.94 3.18 1.15
CA MET A 204 11.86 3.39 -0.30
C MET A 204 12.81 4.48 -0.78
N ILE A 205 12.91 5.61 -0.07
CA ILE A 205 13.87 6.69 -0.41
C ILE A 205 15.30 6.16 -0.39
N HIS A 206 15.63 5.32 0.59
CA HIS A 206 16.95 4.68 0.67
C HIS A 206 17.19 3.76 -0.54
N LEU A 207 16.29 2.81 -0.80
CA LEU A 207 16.43 1.87 -1.92
C LEU A 207 16.53 2.56 -3.29
N GLN A 208 15.91 3.73 -3.45
CA GLN A 208 16.05 4.52 -4.67
C GLN A 208 17.47 5.05 -4.88
N ARG A 209 18.20 5.36 -3.80
CA ARG A 209 19.54 5.97 -3.83
C ARG A 209 20.66 4.96 -3.98
N THR A 210 20.53 3.75 -3.44
CA THR A 210 21.57 2.70 -3.43
C THR A 210 21.64 1.91 -4.74
N ARG A 211 21.77 2.61 -5.87
CA ARG A 211 21.92 1.99 -7.20
C ARG A 211 23.28 1.36 -7.41
#